data_AF-D6A8V3-F1
#
_entry.id   AF-D6A8V3-F1
#
_cell.length_a   1.000
_cell.length_b   1.000
_cell.length_c   1.000
_cell.angle_alpha   90.00
_cell.angle_beta   90.00
_cell.angle_gamma   90.00
#
_symmetry.space_group_name_H-M   'P 1'
#
loop_
_entity.id
_entity.type
_entity.pdbx_description
1 polymer ?
#
loop_
_entity_poly.entity_id
_entity_poly.type
_entity_poly.pdbx_seq_one_letter_code
_entity_poly.pdbx_strand_id
1 'polypeptide(L)'
;MRDIGLDARVEPAGVTARGAVAVPEGPFTAGWYRFGPAPGSDRGSAVLVGHVDDDTGALGEFAALYEVRRGDRVEVRRAGADPVVYRVVSRSTVPKDDLPSSVFRRTGAPVLTLVTCAPPFVPERGGYLANLVVTAVPAGS
;
A
#
# COMPACT_ATOMS: atom_id res chain seq x y z
N MET A 1 -9.11 -4.30 -5.47
CA MET A 1 -10.35 -3.68 -4.96
C MET A 1 -11.26 -3.38 -6.15
N ARG A 2 -12.14 -4.32 -6.51
CA ARG A 2 -12.88 -4.27 -7.78
C ARG A 2 -13.79 -3.04 -7.90
N ASP A 3 -14.38 -2.60 -6.79
CA ASP A 3 -15.33 -1.48 -6.76
C ASP A 3 -14.71 -0.13 -7.16
N ILE A 4 -13.38 -0.01 -7.03
CA ILE A 4 -12.60 1.17 -7.41
C ILE A 4 -11.63 0.88 -8.56
N GLY A 5 -11.77 -0.27 -9.23
CA GLY A 5 -10.94 -0.62 -10.38
C GLY A 5 -9.48 -0.98 -10.07
N LEU A 6 -9.09 -1.14 -8.81
CA LEU A 6 -7.72 -1.53 -8.44
C LEU A 6 -7.55 -3.04 -8.59
N ASP A 7 -6.69 -3.48 -9.52
CA ASP A 7 -6.28 -4.88 -9.68
C ASP A 7 -4.79 -4.96 -10.03
N ALA A 8 -3.95 -5.19 -9.01
CA ALA A 8 -2.50 -5.18 -9.13
C ALA A 8 -1.89 -6.54 -8.75
N ARG A 9 -0.89 -6.98 -9.52
CA ARG A 9 -0.04 -8.11 -9.13
C ARG A 9 0.81 -7.72 -7.94
N VAL A 10 0.93 -8.60 -6.94
CA VAL A 10 1.76 -8.34 -5.75
C VAL A 10 3.07 -9.11 -5.83
N GLU A 11 4.19 -8.42 -5.65
CA GLU A 11 5.53 -9.02 -5.66
C GLU A 11 6.34 -8.65 -4.40
N PRO A 12 7.28 -9.50 -3.94
CA PRO A 12 8.12 -9.18 -2.79
C PRO A 12 9.06 -7.99 -3.04
N ALA A 13 8.86 -6.90 -2.32
CA ALA A 13 9.67 -5.69 -2.36
C ALA A 13 10.68 -5.63 -1.20
N GLY A 14 11.90 -5.19 -1.54
CA GLY A 14 12.96 -4.89 -0.58
C GLY A 14 12.93 -3.43 -0.12
N VAL A 15 14.10 -2.93 0.30
CA VAL A 15 14.32 -1.51 0.61
C VAL A 15 15.32 -0.92 -0.38
N THR A 16 15.10 0.32 -0.75
CA THR A 16 16.04 1.13 -1.55
C THR A 16 17.24 1.55 -0.69
N ALA A 17 18.30 2.07 -1.33
CA ALA A 17 19.45 2.63 -0.62
C ALA A 17 19.08 3.81 0.31
N ARG A 18 17.91 4.43 0.10
CA ARG A 18 17.37 5.51 0.94
C ARG A 18 16.48 4.99 2.09
N GLY A 19 16.39 3.68 2.28
CA GLY A 19 15.60 3.06 3.36
C GLY A 19 14.10 2.99 3.10
N ALA A 20 13.59 3.52 1.98
CA ALA A 20 12.19 3.38 1.59
C ALA A 20 11.91 1.98 1.01
N VAL A 21 10.68 1.47 1.16
CA VAL A 21 10.25 0.24 0.46
C VAL A 21 10.36 0.46 -1.05
N ALA A 22 11.00 -0.48 -1.76
CA ALA A 22 11.09 -0.43 -3.20
C ALA A 22 9.70 -0.66 -3.82
N VAL A 23 9.29 0.20 -4.76
CA VAL A 23 8.10 -0.02 -5.56
C VAL A 23 8.54 -0.75 -6.84
N PRO A 24 7.95 -1.92 -7.18
CA PRO A 24 8.24 -2.60 -8.44
C PRO A 24 7.93 -1.72 -9.65
N GLU A 25 8.62 -1.97 -10.77
CA GLU A 25 8.36 -1.26 -12.01
C GLU A 25 6.99 -1.64 -12.61
N GLY A 26 6.41 -0.68 -13.32
CA GLY A 26 5.17 -0.84 -14.07
C GLY A 26 3.91 -0.47 -13.26
N PRO A 27 2.88 0.07 -13.94
CA PRO A 27 1.70 0.61 -13.27
C PRO A 27 0.80 -0.46 -12.62
N PHE A 28 0.94 -1.73 -13.03
CA PHE A 28 0.08 -2.85 -12.60
C PHE A 28 0.69 -3.73 -11.50
N THR A 29 1.83 -3.33 -10.94
CA THR A 29 2.56 -4.13 -9.94
C THR A 29 2.65 -3.38 -8.62
N ALA A 30 2.26 -4.06 -7.55
CA ALA A 30 2.41 -3.62 -6.17
C ALA A 30 3.54 -4.38 -5.48
N GLY A 31 4.30 -3.68 -4.65
CA GLY A 31 5.35 -4.25 -3.82
C GLY A 31 4.83 -4.59 -2.42
N TRP A 32 4.99 -5.83 -1.98
CA TRP A 32 4.83 -6.22 -0.58
C TRP A 32 6.16 -6.08 0.17
N TYR A 33 6.19 -5.32 1.27
CA TYR A 33 7.39 -5.20 2.10
C TYR A 33 7.76 -6.54 2.76
N ARG A 34 8.73 -7.25 2.17
CA ARG A 34 9.04 -8.65 2.51
C ARG A 34 9.71 -8.87 3.87
N PHE A 35 10.17 -7.79 4.52
CA PHE A 35 10.75 -7.86 5.87
C PHE A 35 9.72 -7.60 6.98
N GLY A 36 8.45 -7.47 6.62
CA GLY A 36 7.31 -7.39 7.54
C GLY A 36 6.39 -8.61 7.43
N PRO A 37 5.26 -8.61 8.15
CA PRO A 37 4.21 -9.60 8.01
C PRO A 37 3.71 -9.73 6.55
N ALA A 38 3.42 -10.95 6.13
CA ALA A 38 2.73 -11.21 4.87
C ALA A 38 1.24 -10.89 4.99
N PRO A 39 0.56 -10.53 3.89
CA PRO A 39 -0.91 -10.48 3.88
C PRO A 39 -1.48 -11.80 4.41
N GLY A 40 -2.38 -11.71 5.39
CA GLY A 40 -2.98 -12.84 6.09
C GLY A 40 -2.28 -13.24 7.37
N SER A 41 -1.20 -12.57 7.76
CA SER A 41 -0.63 -12.74 9.10
C SER A 41 -1.65 -12.34 10.17
N ASP A 42 -1.63 -13.06 11.29
CA ASP A 42 -2.45 -12.82 12.48
C ASP A 42 -1.95 -11.64 13.35
N ARG A 43 -0.86 -10.98 12.95
CA ARG A 43 -0.23 -9.90 13.71
C ARG A 43 0.54 -8.92 12.82
N GLY A 44 0.68 -7.70 13.34
CA GLY A 44 1.47 -6.65 12.70
C GLY A 44 0.84 -6.09 11.43
N SER A 45 1.64 -5.37 10.65
CA SER A 45 1.21 -4.67 9.45
C SER A 45 1.78 -5.28 8.19
N ALA A 46 0.93 -5.86 7.35
CA ALA A 46 1.30 -6.21 5.98
C ALA A 46 1.25 -4.95 5.14
N VAL A 47 2.40 -4.53 4.59
CA VAL A 47 2.51 -3.27 3.84
C VAL A 47 2.61 -3.54 2.34
N LEU A 48 1.69 -2.99 1.57
CA LEU A 48 1.73 -2.97 0.11
C LEU A 48 1.95 -1.54 -0.39
N VAL A 49 2.85 -1.38 -1.36
CA VAL A 49 3.18 -0.10 -1.99
C VAL A 49 2.93 -0.17 -3.48
N GLY A 50 2.53 0.93 -4.10
CA GLY A 50 2.31 1.01 -5.55
C GLY A 50 2.41 2.43 -6.07
N HIS A 51 2.54 2.57 -7.38
CA HIS A 51 2.62 3.86 -8.05
C HIS A 51 1.26 4.58 -8.11
N VAL A 52 1.27 5.90 -7.88
CA VAL A 52 0.12 6.76 -8.20
C VAL A 52 0.11 7.08 -9.69
N ASP A 53 1.29 7.27 -10.28
CA ASP A 53 1.53 7.53 -11.68
C ASP A 53 2.94 7.06 -12.08
N ASP A 54 3.21 7.11 -13.38
CA ASP A 54 4.53 6.96 -13.97
C ASP A 54 5.16 8.30 -14.39
N ASP A 55 6.35 8.25 -14.96
CA ASP A 55 7.11 9.42 -15.43
C ASP A 55 6.49 10.10 -16.65
N THR A 56 5.60 9.43 -17.37
CA THR A 56 4.79 10.00 -18.46
C THR A 56 3.51 10.68 -17.95
N GLY A 57 3.17 10.49 -16.66
CA GLY A 57 1.95 10.95 -16.03
C GLY A 57 0.75 10.00 -16.23
N ALA A 58 0.96 8.80 -16.75
CA ALA A 58 -0.09 7.79 -16.79
C ALA A 58 -0.31 7.23 -15.38
N LEU A 59 -1.57 7.04 -15.01
CA LEU A 59 -1.92 6.59 -13.66
C LEU A 59 -1.51 5.15 -13.42
N GLY A 60 -0.93 4.89 -12.24
CA GLY A 60 -0.72 3.56 -11.72
C GLY A 60 -1.98 3.01 -11.03
N GLU A 61 -2.04 1.70 -10.83
CA GLU A 61 -3.19 1.03 -10.18
C GLU A 61 -3.51 1.61 -8.79
N PHE A 62 -2.49 2.07 -8.06
CA PHE A 62 -2.70 2.63 -6.72
C PHE A 62 -3.24 4.07 -6.76
N ALA A 63 -3.38 4.71 -7.93
CA ALA A 63 -4.17 5.94 -8.07
C ALA A 63 -5.62 5.76 -7.60
N ALA A 64 -6.18 4.55 -7.79
CA ALA A 64 -7.53 4.22 -7.33
C ALA A 64 -7.71 4.40 -5.81
N LEU A 65 -6.64 4.38 -5.01
CA LEU A 65 -6.73 4.62 -3.57
C LEU A 65 -7.27 6.02 -3.23
N TYR A 66 -7.25 6.98 -4.15
CA TYR A 66 -7.90 8.28 -3.94
C TYR A 66 -9.43 8.19 -3.87
N GLU A 67 -10.02 7.13 -4.42
CA GLU A 67 -11.46 6.90 -4.39
C GLU A 67 -11.90 6.03 -3.21
N VAL A 68 -10.96 5.45 -2.47
CA VAL A 68 -11.27 4.49 -1.40
C VAL A 68 -12.03 5.13 -0.25
N ARG A 69 -13.01 4.39 0.28
CA ARG A 69 -13.86 4.77 1.39
C ARG A 69 -13.75 3.77 2.53
N ARG A 70 -14.05 4.25 3.74
CA ARG A 70 -14.22 3.37 4.89
C ARG A 70 -15.32 2.36 4.60
N GLY A 71 -15.06 1.09 4.85
CA GLY A 71 -15.99 0.00 4.57
C GLY A 71 -15.67 -0.77 3.28
N ASP A 72 -14.87 -0.22 2.38
CA ASP A 72 -14.51 -0.88 1.11
C ASP A 72 -13.77 -2.20 1.36
N ARG A 73 -14.00 -3.16 0.46
CA ARG A 73 -13.41 -4.50 0.53
C ARG A 73 -12.07 -4.53 -0.18
N VAL A 74 -11.04 -5.02 0.52
CA VAL A 74 -9.74 -5.36 -0.07
C VAL A 74 -9.59 -6.87 -0.07
N GLU A 75 -9.34 -7.46 -1.23
CA GLU A 75 -9.03 -8.89 -1.34
C GLU A 75 -7.58 -9.04 -1.78
N VAL A 76 -6.81 -9.83 -1.05
CA VAL A 76 -5.42 -10.16 -1.40
C VAL A 76 -5.33 -11.66 -1.64
N ARG A 77 -5.03 -12.03 -2.88
CA ARG A 77 -4.84 -13.42 -3.30
C ARG A 77 -3.40 -13.85 -3.01
N ARG A 78 -3.23 -15.07 -2.49
CA ARG A 78 -1.93 -15.59 -2.07
C ARG A 78 -1.68 -16.91 -2.79
N ALA A 79 -0.43 -17.15 -3.18
CA ALA A 79 -0.07 -18.41 -3.80
C ALA A 79 -0.26 -19.56 -2.80
N GLY A 80 -0.99 -20.61 -3.20
CA GLY A 80 -1.20 -21.80 -2.37
C GLY A 80 -2.06 -21.62 -1.12
N ALA A 81 -2.79 -20.51 -0.99
CA ALA A 81 -3.67 -20.25 0.14
C ALA A 81 -4.92 -19.47 -0.29
N ASP A 82 -5.98 -19.56 0.53
CA ASP A 82 -7.21 -18.82 0.27
C ASP A 82 -6.98 -17.31 0.29
N PRO A 83 -7.74 -16.54 -0.52
CA PRO A 83 -7.71 -15.09 -0.47
C PRO A 83 -8.04 -14.57 0.92
N VAL A 84 -7.37 -13.50 1.34
CA VAL A 84 -7.69 -12.81 2.59
C VAL A 84 -8.48 -11.57 2.26
N VAL A 85 -9.55 -11.36 3.01
CA VAL A 85 -10.44 -10.22 2.86
C VAL A 85 -10.21 -9.26 4.02
N TYR A 86 -10.09 -7.99 3.68
CA TYR A 86 -9.99 -6.89 4.64
C TYR A 86 -11.10 -5.87 4.37
N ARG A 87 -11.37 -5.06 5.39
CA ARG A 87 -12.26 -3.91 5.31
C ARG A 87 -11.50 -2.64 5.65
N VAL A 88 -11.57 -1.64 4.77
CA VAL A 88 -10.91 -0.35 4.96
C VAL A 88 -11.49 0.35 6.19
N VAL A 89 -10.62 0.81 7.08
CA VAL A 89 -10.98 1.51 8.32
C VAL A 89 -10.48 2.95 8.34
N SER A 90 -9.40 3.27 7.63
CA SER A 90 -8.87 4.64 7.54
C SER A 90 -8.23 4.93 6.19
N ARG A 91 -8.23 6.22 5.84
CA ARG A 91 -7.48 6.83 4.74
C ARG A 91 -6.92 8.16 5.23
N SER A 92 -5.61 8.36 5.09
CA SER A 92 -4.94 9.59 5.54
C SER A 92 -3.77 9.93 4.64
N THR A 93 -3.56 11.21 4.38
CA THR A 93 -2.35 11.70 3.72
C THR A 93 -1.37 12.17 4.78
N VAL A 94 -0.11 11.75 4.68
CA VAL A 94 0.97 12.12 5.61
C VAL A 94 2.21 12.55 4.82
N PRO A 95 2.96 13.57 5.27
CA PRO A 95 4.27 13.86 4.70
C PRO A 95 5.17 12.62 4.71
N LYS A 96 6.02 12.45 3.69
CA LYS A 96 6.92 11.29 3.61
C LYS A 96 7.85 11.18 4.82
N ASP A 97 8.33 12.32 5.31
CA ASP A 97 9.23 12.40 6.47
C ASP A 97 8.53 12.12 7.80
N ASP A 98 7.19 12.22 7.83
CA ASP A 98 6.36 12.01 9.02
C ASP A 98 5.67 10.64 9.02
N LEU A 99 5.96 9.77 8.04
CA LEU A 99 5.36 8.43 7.99
C LEU A 99 5.82 7.62 9.22
N PRO A 100 4.91 7.28 10.15
CA PRO A 100 5.33 6.70 11.42
C PRO A 100 5.83 5.28 11.22
N SER A 101 6.88 4.90 11.94
CA SER A 101 7.47 3.55 11.91
C SER A 101 6.48 2.43 12.28
N SER A 102 5.39 2.78 12.98
CA SER A 102 4.28 1.89 13.32
C SER A 102 3.53 1.34 12.09
N VAL A 103 3.67 1.97 10.92
CA VAL A 103 3.22 1.42 9.62
C VAL A 103 3.92 0.09 9.32
N PHE A 104 5.18 -0.07 9.74
CA PHE A 104 5.99 -1.27 9.49
C PHE A 104 6.08 -2.20 10.70
N ARG A 105 5.18 -2.05 11.68
CA ARG A 105 5.20 -2.88 12.90
C ARG A 105 5.05 -4.37 12.58
N ARG A 106 5.79 -5.21 13.29
CA ARG A 106 5.79 -6.68 13.14
C ARG A 106 4.89 -7.41 14.14
N THR A 107 4.30 -6.67 15.08
CA THR A 107 3.51 -7.20 16.20
C THR A 107 2.26 -6.35 16.43
N GLY A 108 1.38 -6.80 17.33
CA GLY A 108 0.09 -6.17 17.61
C GLY A 108 -1.00 -6.61 16.64
N ALA A 109 -2.17 -5.96 16.70
CA ALA A 109 -3.33 -6.33 15.89
C ALA A 109 -3.03 -6.33 14.38
N PRO A 110 -3.54 -7.33 13.63
CA PRO A 110 -3.30 -7.47 12.20
C PRO A 110 -3.93 -6.31 11.42
N VAL A 111 -3.16 -5.75 10.50
CA VAL A 111 -3.62 -4.70 9.57
C VAL A 111 -2.98 -4.90 8.21
N LEU A 112 -3.74 -4.59 7.16
CA LEU A 112 -3.20 -4.35 5.82
C LEU A 112 -3.03 -2.83 5.66
N THR A 113 -1.83 -2.39 5.31
CA THR A 113 -1.53 -1.00 5.00
C THR A 113 -1.18 -0.87 3.52
N LEU A 114 -1.95 -0.08 2.78
CA LEU A 114 -1.69 0.25 1.38
C LEU A 114 -1.12 1.68 1.32
N VAL A 115 -0.05 1.88 0.56
CA VAL A 115 0.65 3.16 0.48
C VAL A 115 0.90 3.54 -0.98
N THR A 116 0.58 4.78 -1.33
CA THR A 116 0.93 5.38 -2.63
C THR A 116 1.43 6.81 -2.45
N CYS A 117 2.06 7.36 -3.48
CA CYS A 117 2.52 8.74 -3.47
C CYS A 117 1.34 9.73 -3.46
N ALA A 118 1.55 10.89 -2.84
CA ALA A 118 0.56 11.95 -2.77
C ALA A 118 1.14 13.36 -2.96
N PRO A 119 0.33 14.30 -3.49
CA PRO A 119 0.71 15.69 -3.63
C PRO A 119 1.21 16.33 -2.31
N PRO A 120 2.03 17.39 -2.40
CA PRO A 120 2.46 18.05 -3.63
C PRO A 120 3.56 17.29 -4.39
N PHE A 121 3.59 17.44 -5.71
CA PHE A 121 4.70 17.00 -6.56
C PHE A 121 5.68 18.16 -6.73
N VAL A 122 6.94 17.95 -6.32
CA VAL A 122 8.01 18.96 -6.41
C VAL A 122 9.23 18.30 -7.07
N PRO A 123 9.40 18.44 -8.40
CA PRO A 123 10.49 17.81 -9.15
C PRO A 123 11.87 18.07 -8.56
N GLU A 124 12.11 19.31 -8.12
CA GLU A 124 13.39 19.77 -7.56
C GLU A 124 13.72 19.07 -6.23
N ARG A 125 12.73 18.49 -5.57
CA ARG A 125 12.85 17.73 -4.32
C ARG A 125 12.64 16.22 -4.51
N GLY A 126 12.66 15.75 -5.74
CA GLY A 126 12.55 14.32 -6.06
C GLY A 126 11.12 13.80 -6.18
N GLY A 127 10.15 14.68 -6.46
CA GLY A 127 8.77 14.32 -6.81
C GLY A 127 7.78 14.51 -5.67
N TYR A 128 6.88 13.54 -5.48
CA TYR A 128 5.83 13.61 -4.46
C TYR A 128 6.41 13.70 -3.05
N LEU A 129 5.88 14.61 -2.23
CA LEU A 129 6.35 14.86 -0.86
C LEU A 129 5.49 14.22 0.22
N ALA A 130 4.35 13.63 -0.13
CA ALA A 130 3.48 12.93 0.80
C ALA A 130 3.19 11.50 0.35
N ASN A 131 2.60 10.73 1.27
CA ASN A 131 2.02 9.42 1.00
C ASN A 131 0.53 9.45 1.35
N LEU A 132 -0.29 8.85 0.50
CA LEU A 132 -1.64 8.43 0.86
C LEU A 132 -1.55 7.03 1.48
N VAL A 133 -2.00 6.92 2.73
CA VAL A 133 -1.98 5.69 3.53
C VAL A 133 -3.41 5.24 3.77
N VAL A 134 -3.70 3.99 3.41
CA VAL A 134 -4.99 3.34 3.65
C VAL A 134 -4.74 2.17 4.57
N THR A 135 -5.53 2.04 5.64
CA THR A 135 -5.47 0.85 6.50
C THR A 135 -6.77 0.08 6.45
N ALA A 136 -6.64 -1.25 6.48
CA ALA A 136 -7.74 -2.18 6.45
C ALA A 136 -7.50 -3.33 7.44
N VAL A 137 -8.55 -3.81 8.09
CA VAL A 137 -8.49 -4.91 9.07
C VAL A 137 -9.15 -6.17 8.52
N PRO A 138 -8.77 -7.39 8.94
CA PRO A 138 -9.38 -8.63 8.46
C PRO A 138 -10.91 -8.61 8.59
N ALA A 139 -11.62 -8.94 7.51
CA ALA A 139 -13.08 -9.02 7.52
C ALA A 139 -13.50 -10.32 8.22
N GLY A 140 -14.28 -10.20 9.30
CA GLY A 140 -14.64 -11.34 10.17
C GLY A 140 -13.91 -11.37 11.52
N SER A 141 -13.25 -10.28 11.88
CA SER A 141 -12.86 -10.00 13.28
C SER A 141 -14.01 -9.33 14.06
#